data_AF-A0A3S4K581-F1
#
_entry.id   AF-A0A3S4K581-F1
#
_cell.length_a   1.000
_cell.length_b   1.000
_cell.length_c   1.000
_cell.angle_alpha   90.00
_cell.angle_beta   90.00
_cell.angle_gamma   90.00
#
_symmetry.space_group_name_H-M   'P 1'
#
loop_
_entity.id
_entity.type
_entity.pdbx_description
1 polymer ?
#
loop_
_entity_poly.entity_id
_entity_poly.type
_entity_poly.pdbx_seq_one_letter_code
_entity_poly.pdbx_strand_id
1 'polypeptide(L)'
;MCDRVATAFLQPLFDVAVTIPTRETESGITIGDVCGRLDYVKPGGSTLADRGVYTPETLHREYLQKVASDELDEQIAEGYIKGIADEAPSVITLNMRAASDCVMEFIARKYPFRHDSNSKRTRSIFSLAANEEDFMNESDFERAHNPHFGRGLIEPLMGMPCFSNKEISK
;
A
#
# COMPACT_ATOMS: atom_id res chain seq x y z
N MET A 1 2.71 -9.29 -0.43
CA MET A 1 4.08 -9.88 -0.40
C MET A 1 5.07 -8.97 0.32
N CYS A 2 5.16 -7.69 -0.03
CA CYS A 2 6.12 -6.74 0.57
C CYS A 2 6.09 -6.70 2.11
N ASP A 3 4.91 -6.69 2.73
CA ASP A 3 4.78 -6.76 4.20
C ASP A 3 5.47 -7.98 4.81
N ARG A 4 5.35 -9.14 4.16
CA ARG A 4 5.99 -10.38 4.62
C ARG A 4 7.50 -10.31 4.49
N VAL A 5 8.01 -9.76 3.40
CA VAL A 5 9.46 -9.54 3.20
C VAL A 5 10.01 -8.58 4.25
N ALA A 6 9.38 -7.42 4.41
CA ALA A 6 9.78 -6.40 5.37
C ALA A 6 9.82 -6.96 6.81
N THR A 7 8.79 -7.70 7.18
CA THR A 7 8.65 -8.33 8.50
C THR A 7 9.66 -9.47 8.72
N ALA A 8 9.77 -10.41 7.79
CA ALA A 8 10.58 -11.61 7.96
C ALA A 8 12.08 -11.28 7.99
N PHE A 9 12.52 -10.35 7.13
CA PHE A 9 13.92 -9.98 6.96
C PHE A 9 14.32 -8.70 7.71
N LEU A 10 13.42 -8.15 8.52
CA LEU A 10 13.63 -6.91 9.25
C LEU A 10 14.10 -5.75 8.35
N GLN A 11 13.56 -5.69 7.13
CA GLN A 11 13.85 -4.63 6.18
C GLN A 11 12.79 -3.54 6.28
N PRO A 12 13.17 -2.26 6.45
CA PRO A 12 12.21 -1.17 6.33
C PRO A 12 11.68 -1.10 4.89
N LEU A 13 10.41 -0.78 4.74
CA LEU A 13 9.73 -0.65 3.45
C LEU A 13 9.20 0.77 3.28
N PHE A 14 9.45 1.35 2.12
CA PHE A 14 8.77 2.54 1.64
C PHE A 14 7.78 2.10 0.57
N ASP A 15 6.49 2.30 0.83
CA ASP A 15 5.41 2.04 -0.13
C ASP A 15 4.90 3.39 -0.65
N VAL A 16 4.85 3.52 -1.97
CA VAL A 16 4.46 4.76 -2.65
C VAL A 16 3.30 4.44 -3.56
N ALA A 17 2.24 5.22 -3.46
CA ALA A 17 1.10 5.12 -4.35
C ALA A 17 0.66 6.51 -4.79
N VAL A 18 0.05 6.56 -5.97
CA VAL A 18 -0.62 7.75 -6.49
C VAL A 18 -1.94 7.33 -7.10
N THR A 19 -2.93 8.20 -6.99
CA THR A 19 -4.32 7.92 -7.39
C THR A 19 -4.92 9.20 -7.96
N ILE A 20 -5.65 9.08 -9.07
CA ILE A 20 -6.37 10.19 -9.70
C ILE A 20 -7.85 9.79 -9.75
N PRO A 21 -8.61 9.99 -8.67
CA PRO A 21 -10.01 9.59 -8.64
C PRO A 21 -10.79 10.43 -9.65
N THR A 22 -11.66 9.76 -10.40
CA THR A 22 -12.57 10.40 -11.34
C THR A 22 -14.01 10.25 -10.90
N ARG A 23 -14.87 11.12 -11.42
CA ARG A 23 -16.32 11.02 -11.24
C ARG A 23 -17.03 11.38 -12.53
N GLU A 24 -18.15 10.71 -12.79
CA GLU A 24 -19.06 11.09 -13.85
C GLU A 24 -19.86 12.33 -13.45
N THR A 25 -19.97 13.28 -14.36
CA THR A 25 -20.86 14.44 -14.28
C THR A 25 -21.70 14.51 -15.56
N GLU A 26 -22.70 15.40 -15.60
CA GLU A 26 -23.51 15.65 -16.80
C GLU A 26 -22.66 16.03 -18.03
N SER A 27 -21.47 16.59 -17.80
CA SER A 27 -20.53 17.01 -18.84
C SER A 27 -19.49 15.94 -19.22
N GLY A 28 -19.56 14.74 -18.64
CA GLY A 28 -18.62 13.63 -18.86
C GLY A 28 -17.76 13.31 -17.63
N ILE A 29 -16.65 12.60 -17.84
CA ILE A 29 -15.72 12.20 -16.77
C ILE A 29 -14.86 13.40 -16.34
N THR A 30 -14.79 13.67 -15.04
CA THR A 30 -13.99 14.75 -14.46
C THR A 30 -13.03 14.23 -13.40
N ILE A 31 -11.87 14.89 -13.25
CA ILE A 31 -10.92 14.60 -12.17
C ILE A 31 -11.51 15.15 -10.87
N GLY A 32 -11.63 14.29 -9.86
CA GLY A 32 -12.05 14.66 -8.52
C GLY A 32 -10.90 15.19 -7.67
N ASP A 33 -9.73 14.55 -7.75
CA ASP A 33 -8.50 14.95 -7.06
C ASP A 33 -7.27 14.36 -7.76
N VAL A 34 -6.08 14.72 -7.30
CA VAL A 34 -4.81 14.10 -7.64
C VAL A 34 -4.03 13.89 -6.33
N CYS A 35 -3.90 12.63 -5.93
CA CYS A 35 -3.39 12.27 -4.62
C CYS A 35 -2.12 11.45 -4.70
N GLY A 36 -1.29 11.55 -3.67
CA GLY A 36 -0.20 10.63 -3.42
C GLY A 36 -0.13 10.20 -1.97
N ARG A 37 0.40 9.01 -1.75
CA ARG A 37 0.60 8.41 -0.43
C ARG A 37 2.01 7.84 -0.34
N LEU A 38 2.65 8.09 0.78
CA LEU A 38 3.90 7.48 1.18
C LEU A 38 3.73 6.81 2.53
N ASP A 39 3.99 5.52 2.58
CA ASP A 39 4.00 4.72 3.80
C ASP A 39 5.44 4.30 4.13
N TYR A 40 5.91 4.63 5.33
CA TYR A 40 7.12 4.03 5.89
C TYR A 40 6.76 2.94 6.90
N VAL A 41 7.08 1.70 6.55
CA VAL A 41 6.90 0.52 7.42
C VAL A 41 8.26 0.17 8.02
N LYS A 42 8.40 0.39 9.33
CA LYS A 42 9.56 -0.09 10.09
C LYS A 42 9.36 -1.55 10.50
N PRO A 43 10.43 -2.35 10.63
CA PRO A 43 10.33 -3.68 11.19
C PRO A 43 9.63 -3.67 12.55
N GLY A 44 8.56 -4.45 12.68
CA GLY A 44 7.78 -4.59 13.91
C GLY A 44 6.82 -3.41 14.19
N GLY A 45 6.69 -2.46 13.27
CA GLY A 45 5.62 -1.45 13.29
C GLY A 45 4.30 -1.96 12.70
N SER A 46 3.34 -1.05 12.51
CA SER A 46 2.14 -1.32 11.72
C SER A 46 2.50 -1.59 10.26
N THR A 47 1.96 -2.69 9.74
CA THR A 47 2.13 -3.19 8.37
C THR A 47 1.26 -2.41 7.37
N LEU A 48 1.44 -2.60 6.07
CA LEU A 48 0.52 -2.03 5.07
C LEU A 48 -0.90 -2.59 5.24
N ALA A 49 -1.04 -3.85 5.66
CA ALA A 49 -2.32 -4.45 6.04
C ALA A 49 -2.98 -3.74 7.23
N ASP A 50 -2.23 -3.52 8.31
CA ASP A 50 -2.73 -2.81 9.52
C ASP A 50 -3.24 -1.39 9.18
N ARG A 51 -2.67 -0.78 8.14
CA ARG A 51 -3.02 0.57 7.67
C ARG A 51 -4.08 0.59 6.56
N GLY A 52 -4.68 -0.57 6.25
CA GLY A 52 -5.71 -0.72 5.24
C GLY A 52 -5.28 -0.42 3.80
N VAL A 53 -3.97 -0.49 3.49
CA VAL A 53 -3.48 -0.33 2.11
C VAL A 53 -4.01 -1.45 1.20
N TYR A 54 -4.13 -2.64 1.77
CA TYR A 54 -4.81 -3.77 1.16
C TYR A 54 -5.62 -4.49 2.22
N THR A 55 -6.69 -5.14 1.80
CA THR A 55 -7.51 -6.02 2.64
C THR A 55 -7.68 -7.38 1.96
N PRO A 56 -8.12 -8.42 2.68
CA PRO A 56 -8.45 -9.70 2.07
C PRO A 56 -9.45 -9.55 0.91
N GLU A 57 -10.42 -8.66 1.03
CA GLU A 57 -11.43 -8.38 0.02
C GLU A 57 -10.82 -7.71 -1.22
N THR A 58 -9.93 -6.72 -1.06
CA THR A 58 -9.27 -6.09 -2.23
C THR A 58 -8.35 -7.07 -2.95
N LEU A 59 -7.60 -7.90 -2.21
CA LEU A 59 -6.75 -8.94 -2.79
C LEU A 59 -7.56 -10.02 -3.52
N HIS A 60 -8.69 -10.44 -2.96
CA HIS A 60 -9.56 -11.42 -3.60
C HIS A 60 -10.13 -10.88 -4.91
N ARG A 61 -10.60 -9.63 -4.90
CA ARG A 61 -11.04 -8.96 -6.11
C ARG A 61 -9.94 -8.87 -7.17
N GLU A 62 -8.76 -8.39 -6.80
CA GLU A 62 -7.63 -8.30 -7.74
C GLU A 62 -7.26 -9.65 -8.35
N TYR A 63 -7.42 -10.73 -7.58
CA TYR A 63 -7.25 -12.08 -8.07
C TYR A 63 -8.33 -12.44 -9.09
N LEU A 64 -9.62 -12.27 -8.75
CA LEU A 64 -10.74 -12.55 -9.68
C LEU A 64 -10.61 -11.73 -10.97
N GLN A 65 -10.27 -10.45 -10.88
CA GLN A 65 -10.03 -9.60 -12.05
C GLN A 65 -9.01 -10.20 -13.03
N LYS A 66 -8.01 -10.94 -12.52
CA LYS A 66 -6.95 -11.57 -13.32
C LYS A 66 -7.33 -12.94 -13.86
N VAL A 67 -8.13 -13.71 -13.11
CA VAL A 67 -8.38 -15.14 -13.43
C VAL A 67 -9.80 -15.42 -13.94
N ALA A 68 -10.77 -14.60 -13.58
CA ALA A 68 -12.20 -14.75 -13.88
C ALA A 68 -12.91 -13.39 -13.77
N SER A 69 -12.73 -12.52 -14.76
CA SER A 69 -13.38 -11.19 -14.80
C SER A 69 -14.90 -11.29 -14.79
N ASP A 70 -15.46 -12.29 -15.48
CA ASP A 70 -16.91 -12.46 -15.60
C ASP A 70 -17.53 -12.80 -14.23
N GLU A 71 -16.86 -13.65 -13.43
CA GLU A 71 -17.27 -13.96 -12.06
C GLU A 71 -17.19 -12.73 -11.14
N LEU A 72 -16.18 -11.87 -11.35
CA LEU A 72 -16.08 -10.61 -10.62
C LEU A 72 -17.26 -9.69 -10.92
N ASP A 73 -17.66 -9.56 -12.19
CA ASP A 73 -18.78 -8.73 -12.60
C ASP A 73 -20.11 -9.23 -11.99
N GLU A 74 -20.31 -10.56 -11.96
CA GLU A 74 -21.44 -11.19 -11.27
C GLU A 74 -21.43 -10.87 -9.77
N GLN A 75 -20.30 -11.07 -9.08
CA GLN A 75 -20.21 -10.79 -7.64
C GLN A 75 -20.36 -9.30 -7.29
N ILE A 76 -19.98 -8.38 -8.20
CA ILE A 76 -20.25 -6.95 -8.06
C ILE A 76 -21.75 -6.67 -8.22
N ALA A 77 -22.37 -7.24 -9.25
CA ALA A 77 -23.81 -7.07 -9.51
C ALA A 77 -24.67 -7.63 -8.38
N GLU A 78 -24.25 -8.73 -7.76
CA GLU A 78 -24.89 -9.35 -6.60
C GLU A 78 -24.57 -8.64 -5.27
N GLY A 79 -23.64 -7.68 -5.28
CA GLY A 79 -23.27 -6.87 -4.11
C GLY A 79 -22.34 -7.56 -3.11
N TYR A 80 -21.78 -8.72 -3.45
CA TYR A 80 -20.78 -9.42 -2.64
C TYR A 80 -19.44 -8.67 -2.63
N ILE A 81 -19.11 -7.98 -3.73
CA ILE A 81 -17.92 -7.14 -3.87
C ILE A 81 -18.36 -5.71 -4.18
N LYS A 82 -17.90 -4.72 -3.39
CA LYS A 82 -18.22 -3.30 -3.61
C LYS A 82 -17.66 -2.82 -4.96
N GLY A 83 -18.26 -1.87 -5.67
CA GLY A 83 -17.56 -1.19 -6.78
C GLY A 83 -16.31 -0.42 -6.31
N ILE A 84 -15.36 -0.16 -7.21
CA ILE A 84 -14.25 0.81 -6.99
C ILE A 84 -14.56 2.06 -7.82
N ALA A 85 -14.18 3.23 -7.31
CA ALA A 85 -14.28 4.46 -8.08
C ALA A 85 -13.29 4.44 -9.25
N ASP A 86 -13.73 4.85 -10.44
CA ASP A 86 -12.85 4.91 -11.59
C ASP A 86 -11.68 5.86 -11.35
N GLU A 87 -10.49 5.45 -11.77
CA GLU A 87 -9.27 6.25 -11.67
C GLU A 87 -8.69 6.52 -13.06
N ALA A 88 -8.23 7.75 -13.25
CA ALA A 88 -7.48 8.10 -14.45
C ALA A 88 -6.04 7.54 -14.35
N PRO A 89 -5.41 7.20 -15.49
CA PRO A 89 -4.03 6.73 -15.49
C PRO A 89 -3.08 7.79 -14.91
N SER A 90 -2.15 7.36 -14.05
CA SER A 90 -1.15 8.25 -13.46
C SER A 90 -0.24 8.86 -14.52
N VAL A 91 0.04 10.17 -14.36
CA VAL A 91 0.91 10.94 -15.23
C VAL A 91 2.35 11.01 -14.68
N ILE A 92 3.32 11.20 -15.57
CA ILE A 92 4.75 11.24 -15.23
C ILE A 92 5.03 12.20 -14.07
N THR A 93 4.48 13.41 -14.11
CA THR A 93 4.73 14.46 -13.10
C THR A 93 4.27 14.05 -11.70
N LEU A 94 3.15 13.36 -11.58
CA LEU A 94 2.63 12.87 -10.31
C LEU A 94 3.53 11.78 -9.72
N ASN A 95 3.94 10.82 -10.54
CA ASN A 95 4.89 9.79 -10.13
C ASN A 95 6.24 10.40 -9.70
N MET A 96 6.74 11.39 -10.43
CA MET A 96 8.00 12.07 -10.08
C MET A 96 7.89 12.81 -8.75
N ARG A 97 6.75 13.46 -8.48
CA ARG A 97 6.50 14.10 -7.18
C ARG A 97 6.52 13.08 -6.04
N ALA A 98 5.73 12.01 -6.16
CA ALA A 98 5.66 10.98 -5.12
C ALA A 98 7.00 10.25 -4.90
N ALA A 99 7.75 9.99 -5.97
CA ALA A 99 9.09 9.42 -5.90
C ALA A 99 10.08 10.36 -5.21
N SER A 100 10.02 11.66 -5.52
CA SER A 100 10.83 12.68 -4.83
C SER A 100 10.53 12.70 -3.34
N ASP A 101 9.25 12.71 -2.95
CA ASP A 101 8.84 12.71 -1.54
C ASP A 101 9.32 11.45 -0.81
N CYS A 102 9.27 10.28 -1.47
CA CYS A 102 9.82 9.04 -0.93
C CYS A 102 11.33 9.13 -0.65
N VAL A 103 12.10 9.67 -1.58
CA VAL A 103 13.55 9.84 -1.40
C VAL A 103 13.85 10.85 -0.30
N MET A 104 13.08 11.94 -0.23
CA MET A 104 13.22 12.95 0.83
C MET A 104 12.91 12.37 2.21
N GLU A 105 11.89 11.50 2.34
CA GLU A 105 11.60 10.79 3.59
C GLU A 105 12.75 9.85 3.99
N PHE A 106 13.32 9.12 3.04
CA PHE A 106 14.50 8.29 3.29
C PHE A 106 15.68 9.11 3.81
N ILE A 107 16.01 10.23 3.15
CA ILE A 107 17.10 11.12 3.56
C ILE A 107 16.81 11.69 4.94
N ALA A 108 15.59 12.15 5.24
CA ALA A 108 15.20 12.69 6.55
C ALA A 108 15.33 11.66 7.68
N ARG A 109 15.07 10.39 7.38
CA ARG A 109 15.23 9.29 8.33
C ARG A 109 16.70 8.92 8.55
N LYS A 110 17.50 8.98 7.50
CA LYS A 110 18.94 8.65 7.57
C LYS A 110 19.77 9.78 8.17
N TYR A 111 19.41 11.02 7.87
CA TYR A 111 20.08 12.24 8.28
C TYR A 111 19.05 13.13 8.98
N PRO A 112 19.11 13.31 10.31
CA PRO A 112 18.06 13.94 11.09
C PRO A 112 18.09 15.47 10.93
N PHE A 113 17.73 15.96 9.74
CA PHE A 113 17.55 17.38 9.45
C PHE A 113 16.12 17.86 9.74
N ARG A 114 15.18 16.92 9.94
CA ARG A 114 13.79 17.22 10.28
C ARG A 114 13.72 17.81 11.69
N HIS A 115 13.02 18.93 11.83
CA HIS A 115 12.75 19.54 13.14
C HIS A 115 11.81 18.68 13.99
N ASP A 116 10.89 17.99 13.34
CA ASP A 116 9.98 17.02 13.95
C ASP A 116 10.52 15.58 14.00
N SER A 117 10.02 14.79 14.94
CA SER A 117 10.33 13.36 15.04
C SER A 117 9.84 12.57 13.81
N ASN A 118 10.66 11.61 13.37
CA ASN A 118 10.29 10.62 12.33
C ASN A 118 9.11 9.73 12.71
N SER A 119 8.74 9.68 13.99
CA SER A 119 7.52 8.99 14.45
C SER A 119 6.24 9.65 13.92
N LYS A 120 6.33 10.91 13.47
CA LYS A 120 5.20 11.67 12.90
C LYS A 120 5.05 11.54 11.39
N ARG A 121 5.76 10.59 10.79
CA ARG A 121 5.83 10.38 9.33
C ARG A 121 5.71 8.90 8.99
N THR A 122 4.83 8.19 9.70
CA THR A 122 4.53 6.79 9.44
C THR A 122 3.79 6.67 8.11
N ARG A 123 2.85 7.58 7.86
CA ARG A 123 2.23 7.82 6.56
C ARG A 123 2.20 9.32 6.26
N SER A 124 2.47 9.68 5.02
CA SER A 124 2.25 11.02 4.47
C SER A 124 1.30 10.92 3.29
N ILE A 125 0.34 11.84 3.18
CA ILE A 125 -0.61 11.91 2.06
C ILE A 125 -0.60 13.34 1.57
N PHE A 126 -0.64 13.55 0.25
CA PHE A 126 -0.91 14.86 -0.32
C PHE A 126 -2.12 14.82 -1.24
N SER A 127 -2.85 15.93 -1.27
CA SER A 127 -3.91 16.23 -2.24
C SER A 127 -3.51 17.49 -3.01
N LEU A 128 -3.38 17.38 -4.33
CA LEU A 128 -3.07 18.55 -5.16
C LEU A 128 -4.30 19.42 -5.41
N ALA A 129 -5.52 18.86 -5.39
CA ALA A 129 -6.72 19.67 -5.54
C ALA A 129 -6.98 20.51 -4.28
N ALA A 130 -6.76 19.95 -3.09
CA ALA A 130 -6.86 20.69 -1.83
C ALA A 130 -5.62 21.54 -1.52
N ASN A 131 -4.48 21.22 -2.16
CA ASN A 131 -3.17 21.80 -1.86
C ASN A 131 -2.77 21.59 -0.38
N GLU A 132 -2.96 20.36 0.09
CA GLU A 132 -2.76 19.95 1.48
C GLU A 132 -1.84 18.73 1.56
N GLU A 133 -1.13 18.62 2.68
CA GLU A 133 -0.31 17.46 3.02
C GLU A 133 -0.55 17.06 4.49
N ASP A 134 -1.00 15.83 4.68
CA ASP A 134 -1.33 15.25 5.96
C ASP A 134 -0.28 14.21 6.39
N PHE A 135 -0.07 14.12 7.69
CA PHE A 135 0.90 13.23 8.28
C PHE A 135 0.30 12.44 9.43
N MET A 136 0.52 11.13 9.41
CA MET A 136 0.06 10.20 10.43
C MET A 136 1.23 9.60 11.20
N ASN A 137 1.00 9.41 12.48
CA ASN A 137 1.92 8.80 13.42
C ASN A 137 1.70 7.29 13.49
N GLU A 138 2.65 6.58 14.09
CA GLU A 138 2.50 5.14 14.36
C GLU A 138 1.28 4.82 15.24
N SER A 139 0.99 5.68 16.22
CA SER A 139 -0.10 5.51 17.17
C SER A 139 -1.49 5.62 16.53
N ASP A 140 -1.57 6.12 15.31
CA ASP A 140 -2.82 6.31 14.59
C ASP A 140 -3.29 5.00 13.93
N PHE A 141 -2.49 3.93 14.06
CA PHE A 141 -2.77 2.61 13.50
C PHE A 141 -2.76 1.54 14.60
N GLU A 142 -3.76 0.66 14.57
CA GLU A 142 -3.76 -0.56 15.38
C GLU A 142 -2.80 -1.58 14.76
N ARG A 143 -1.81 -2.03 15.54
CA ARG A 143 -0.82 -3.01 15.07
C ARG A 143 -1.22 -4.42 15.50
N ALA A 144 -1.52 -5.29 14.54
CA ALA A 144 -1.76 -6.69 14.82
C ALA A 144 -0.48 -7.43 15.26
N HIS A 145 -0.65 -8.53 16.00
CA HIS A 145 0.46 -9.43 16.30
C HIS A 145 0.93 -10.13 15.01
N ASN A 146 2.23 -10.09 14.74
CA ASN A 146 2.80 -10.66 13.52
C ASN A 146 3.73 -11.85 13.84
N PRO A 147 3.29 -13.10 13.60
CA PRO A 147 4.07 -14.30 13.93
C PRO A 147 5.27 -14.53 12.99
N HIS A 148 5.41 -13.71 11.95
CA HIS A 148 6.49 -13.80 10.98
C HIS A 148 7.63 -12.82 11.24
N PHE A 149 7.56 -12.05 12.33
CA PHE A 149 8.58 -11.05 12.68
C PHE A 149 9.96 -11.69 12.89
N GLY A 150 10.95 -11.21 12.14
CA GLY A 150 12.34 -11.66 12.28
C GLY A 150 12.58 -13.13 11.93
N ARG A 151 11.68 -13.75 11.18
CA ARG A 151 11.74 -15.19 10.85
C ARG A 151 12.87 -15.54 9.87
N GLY A 152 13.39 -14.57 9.12
CA GLY A 152 14.46 -14.75 8.15
C GLY A 152 14.11 -15.79 7.08
N LEU A 153 15.05 -16.71 6.84
CA LEU A 153 14.97 -17.76 5.81
C LEU A 153 14.30 -19.06 6.29
N ILE A 154 13.57 -19.04 7.42
CA ILE A 154 12.90 -20.24 7.93
C ILE A 154 11.83 -20.71 6.94
N GLU A 155 11.87 -22.01 6.61
CA GLU A 155 10.91 -22.66 5.74
C GLU A 155 9.56 -22.94 6.45
N PRO A 156 8.41 -22.84 5.75
CA PRO A 156 8.27 -22.30 4.39
C PRO A 156 8.61 -20.80 4.37
N LEU A 157 9.37 -20.34 3.36
CA LEU A 157 9.83 -18.96 3.28
C LEU A 157 8.67 -17.96 3.43
N MET A 158 8.86 -16.92 4.26
CA MET A 158 7.81 -15.94 4.62
C MET A 158 6.54 -16.55 5.28
N GLY A 159 6.60 -17.81 5.71
CA GLY A 159 5.45 -18.57 6.18
C GLY A 159 4.47 -18.95 5.08
N MET A 160 4.86 -18.89 3.81
CA MET A 160 3.97 -19.11 2.66
C MET A 160 4.22 -20.48 2.03
N PRO A 161 3.22 -21.40 2.01
CA PRO A 161 3.40 -22.75 1.47
C PRO A 161 3.88 -22.80 0.02
N CYS A 162 3.55 -21.79 -0.80
CA CYS A 162 3.98 -21.70 -2.19
C CYS A 162 5.49 -21.49 -2.36
N PHE A 163 6.20 -21.06 -1.31
CA PHE A 163 7.66 -20.96 -1.28
C PHE A 163 8.33 -22.06 -0.47
N SER A 164 7.59 -23.11 -0.12
CA SER A 164 8.20 -24.31 0.45
C SER A 164 9.02 -25.01 -0.62
N ASN A 165 10.27 -25.34 -0.30
CA ASN A 165 11.04 -26.31 -1.07
C ASN A 165 10.35 -27.68 -0.99
N LYS A 166 9.37 -27.92 -1.87
CA LYS A 166 9.03 -29.29 -2.26
C LYS A 166 10.21 -29.77 -3.09
N GLU A 167 11.11 -30.55 -2.48
CA GLU A 167 11.84 -31.52 -3.28
C GLU A 167 10.79 -32.29 -4.08
N ILE A 168 10.83 -32.13 -5.40
CA ILE A 168 10.18 -33.04 -6.32
C ILE A 168 10.82 -34.39 -6.03
N SER A 169 10.22 -35.16 -5.12
CA SER A 169 10.58 -36.56 -4.94
C SER A 169 10.36 -37.21 -6.30
N LYS A 170 11.47 -37.51 -6.97
CA LYS A 170 11.51 -38.43 -8.10
C LYS A 170 10.94 -39.77 -7.72
#